data_AF-M5RGD5-F1
#
_entry.id   AF-M5RGD5-F1
#
_cell.length_a   1.000
_cell.length_b   1.000
_cell.length_c   1.000
_cell.angle_alpha   90.00
_cell.angle_beta   90.00
_cell.angle_gamma   90.00
#
_symmetry.space_group_name_H-M   'P 1'
#
loop_
_entity.id
_entity.type
_entity.pdbx_description
1 polymer ?
#
loop_
_entity_poly.entity_id
_entity_poly.type
_entity_poly.pdbx_seq_one_letter_code
_entity_poly.pdbx_strand_id
1 'polypeptide(L)'
;MSFTPNDDRDSSRITSPPSSAASKVRRSGVLKILAGVIFFVAVFAFYATFIPSPRVARGVLSVTADDASDNGYRQVGEVSDQAALSANAVTLEASHNVSTVSTSSSSNGARFFARSLAIYNEGTHLLMERVGLDVFETLRDQERFDTLHYVPAGERLADGGPLPEVFVTLNMKSWKEQGLPGHKTYDGELVVTLGNQYRGSSHHYSTNTTPPQVSFRSQMKIEYHATQTGFETSGARYQAVSRDIAKEIVKRFGKLLDDMAEKHSVPGNIPDAFYPTYVPPPAFDFVEVLKAEKRVDGHLFMSPTEAVWQVTNGGSTQDTIATVIESLRKLGWDVSDNNSQNDYLRATHGNEVVTVFSENDGLGASLVDEQKQPSVFVVYRRSMSEKSFAEAIKQLIQSDASESTLLMFQQRWYRYPEQIGQFFEKHHPTHPDTWLQLARLHKTSDPEAAIQALLKATALQRITAQQSANTSMKKLAEELGMEELPKQISDATITSLGLNKLTSPGELELMLSDDGQAIIYLGERKDRQTWLLLTPAPKRGSGAERPLRIQTFQLGKGVTSRSTQTVGDLTTEQERIYATRAGKNDSLNISSVPAPEPGRYRLKLQRTAN
;
A
#
# COMPACT_ATOMS: atom_id res chain seq x y z
N MET A 1 -105.03 -44.40 -63.54
CA MET A 1 -104.99 -42.97 -63.19
C MET A 1 -103.61 -42.69 -62.61
N SER A 2 -102.86 -41.79 -63.26
CA SER A 2 -101.83 -40.90 -62.66
C SER A 2 -100.60 -41.46 -61.92
N PHE A 3 -99.52 -40.66 -61.99
CA PHE A 3 -98.26 -40.65 -61.22
C PHE A 3 -97.07 -41.53 -61.69
N THR A 4 -96.08 -40.83 -62.24
CA THR A 4 -94.63 -41.08 -62.39
C THR A 4 -93.87 -40.18 -61.36
N PRO A 5 -92.51 -40.06 -61.29
CA PRO A 5 -91.37 -40.78 -61.93
C PRO A 5 -90.18 -41.15 -60.98
N ASN A 6 -89.21 -41.89 -61.57
CA ASN A 6 -87.71 -41.89 -61.48
C ASN A 6 -86.95 -41.57 -60.16
N ASP A 7 -85.95 -42.40 -59.82
CA ASP A 7 -84.54 -42.16 -60.22
C ASP A 7 -83.63 -43.40 -59.97
N ASP A 8 -82.56 -43.49 -60.77
CA ASP A 8 -81.68 -44.63 -61.03
C ASP A 8 -80.40 -44.65 -60.13
N ARG A 9 -79.96 -45.87 -59.74
CA ARG A 9 -78.55 -46.40 -59.66
C ARG A 9 -77.48 -45.74 -58.77
N ASP A 10 -76.43 -46.41 -58.28
CA ASP A 10 -76.09 -47.81 -57.97
C ASP A 10 -74.74 -47.78 -57.19
N SER A 11 -74.62 -48.64 -56.18
CA SER A 11 -73.43 -49.32 -55.62
C SER A 11 -71.99 -48.79 -55.78
N SER A 12 -71.28 -48.58 -54.65
CA SER A 12 -70.01 -49.27 -54.37
C SER A 12 -69.52 -49.11 -52.91
N ARG A 13 -69.09 -50.25 -52.35
CA ARG A 13 -68.46 -50.41 -51.02
C ARG A 13 -67.12 -49.67 -50.95
N ILE A 14 -66.89 -48.90 -49.89
CA ILE A 14 -65.55 -48.57 -49.39
C ILE A 14 -65.42 -49.09 -47.95
N THR A 15 -64.33 -49.82 -47.75
CA THR A 15 -63.87 -50.47 -46.52
C THR A 15 -63.52 -49.47 -45.42
N SER A 16 -63.81 -49.88 -44.19
CA SER A 16 -63.59 -49.18 -42.92
C SER A 16 -62.12 -48.76 -42.70
N PRO A 17 -61.84 -47.55 -42.15
CA PRO A 17 -60.57 -47.30 -41.50
C PRO A 17 -60.58 -47.89 -40.07
N PRO A 18 -59.48 -48.46 -39.57
CA PRO A 18 -59.42 -48.94 -38.20
C PRO A 18 -59.41 -47.76 -37.22
N SER A 19 -60.27 -47.87 -36.22
CA SER A 19 -60.31 -47.04 -35.02
C SER A 19 -58.92 -47.01 -34.35
N SER A 20 -58.25 -45.86 -34.36
CA SER A 20 -57.02 -45.62 -33.60
C SER A 20 -57.32 -44.95 -32.26
N ALA A 21 -58.02 -45.67 -31.38
CA ALA A 21 -58.24 -45.29 -29.99
C ALA A 21 -56.99 -45.45 -29.09
N ALA A 22 -55.78 -45.24 -29.64
CA ALA A 22 -54.51 -45.38 -28.93
C ALA A 22 -53.61 -44.12 -28.98
N SER A 23 -54.09 -42.99 -29.53
CA SER A 23 -53.29 -41.76 -29.65
C SER A 23 -53.61 -40.67 -28.60
N LYS A 24 -54.75 -40.74 -27.90
CA LYS A 24 -55.13 -39.76 -26.85
C LYS A 24 -54.41 -39.95 -25.52
N VAL A 25 -53.98 -41.17 -25.18
CA VAL A 25 -53.29 -41.45 -23.90
C VAL A 25 -51.82 -40.99 -23.93
N ARG A 26 -51.14 -41.05 -25.09
CA ARG A 26 -49.74 -40.57 -25.22
C ARG A 26 -49.59 -39.05 -25.26
N ARG A 27 -50.55 -38.30 -25.81
CA ARG A 27 -50.49 -36.82 -25.85
C ARG A 27 -50.64 -36.16 -24.47
N SER A 28 -51.41 -36.77 -23.56
CA SER A 28 -51.53 -36.28 -22.17
C SER A 28 -50.23 -36.46 -21.37
N GLY A 29 -49.51 -37.56 -21.58
CA GLY A 29 -48.22 -37.81 -20.92
C GLY A 29 -47.14 -36.82 -21.34
N VAL A 30 -47.03 -36.52 -22.64
CA VAL A 30 -46.04 -35.55 -23.16
C VAL A 30 -46.31 -34.12 -22.66
N LEU A 31 -47.58 -33.70 -22.57
CA LEU A 31 -47.94 -32.37 -22.07
C LEU A 31 -47.62 -32.22 -20.57
N LYS A 32 -47.82 -33.27 -19.77
CA LYS A 32 -47.47 -33.29 -18.34
C LYS A 32 -45.96 -33.30 -18.11
N ILE A 33 -45.20 -34.02 -18.94
CA ILE A 33 -43.73 -34.00 -18.90
C ILE A 33 -43.22 -32.60 -19.28
N LEU A 34 -43.75 -32.01 -20.35
CA LEU A 34 -43.36 -30.65 -20.79
C LEU A 34 -43.69 -29.59 -19.74
N ALA A 35 -44.89 -29.64 -19.15
CA ALA A 35 -45.28 -28.75 -18.06
C ALA A 35 -44.40 -28.95 -16.81
N GLY A 36 -44.04 -30.20 -16.48
CA GLY A 36 -43.11 -30.53 -15.40
C GLY A 36 -41.70 -29.99 -15.65
N VAL A 37 -41.20 -30.07 -16.89
CA VAL A 37 -39.90 -29.50 -17.28
C VAL A 37 -39.94 -27.97 -17.22
N ILE A 38 -40.98 -27.32 -17.73
CA ILE A 38 -41.13 -25.85 -17.67
C ILE A 38 -41.22 -25.39 -16.21
N PHE A 39 -41.98 -26.09 -15.36
CA PHE A 39 -42.06 -25.80 -13.94
C PHE A 39 -40.72 -25.99 -13.25
N PHE A 40 -39.99 -27.08 -13.53
CA PHE A 40 -38.67 -27.31 -12.98
C PHE A 40 -37.65 -26.25 -13.42
N VAL A 41 -37.67 -25.84 -14.70
CA VAL A 41 -36.84 -24.75 -15.23
C VAL A 41 -37.21 -23.42 -14.57
N ALA A 42 -38.50 -23.14 -14.37
CA ALA A 42 -38.95 -21.92 -13.70
C ALA A 42 -38.56 -21.90 -12.22
N VAL A 43 -38.69 -23.02 -11.50
CA VAL A 43 -38.25 -23.17 -10.10
C VAL A 43 -36.73 -23.09 -10.01
N PHE A 44 -35.99 -23.69 -10.94
CA PHE A 44 -34.53 -23.60 -10.97
C PHE A 44 -34.05 -22.18 -11.31
N ALA A 45 -34.70 -21.52 -12.27
CA ALA A 45 -34.44 -20.11 -12.59
C ALA A 45 -34.74 -19.23 -11.38
N PHE A 46 -35.87 -19.44 -10.69
CA PHE A 46 -36.21 -18.75 -9.45
C PHE A 46 -35.19 -19.02 -8.34
N TYR A 47 -34.78 -20.28 -8.14
CA TYR A 47 -33.76 -20.64 -7.16
C TYR A 47 -32.43 -19.94 -7.47
N ALA A 48 -31.94 -20.01 -8.70
CA ALA A 48 -30.70 -19.38 -9.14
C ALA A 48 -30.72 -17.84 -9.07
N THR A 49 -31.91 -17.23 -9.17
CA THR A 49 -32.08 -15.77 -9.17
C THR A 49 -32.38 -15.17 -7.79
N PHE A 50 -32.85 -15.94 -6.81
CA PHE A 50 -33.32 -15.38 -5.53
C PHE A 50 -32.71 -15.99 -4.26
N ILE A 51 -32.05 -17.15 -4.31
CA ILE A 51 -31.62 -17.87 -3.11
C ILE A 51 -30.11 -17.73 -2.81
N PRO A 52 -29.20 -17.89 -3.80
CA PRO A 52 -27.77 -17.70 -3.59
C PRO A 52 -27.41 -16.30 -3.05
N SER A 53 -26.82 -16.25 -1.86
CA SER A 53 -26.25 -15.01 -1.34
C SER A 53 -24.89 -14.74 -2.01
N PRO A 54 -24.60 -13.49 -2.39
CA PRO A 54 -23.28 -13.10 -2.88
C PRO A 54 -22.16 -13.44 -1.89
N ARG A 55 -20.98 -13.72 -2.43
CA ARG A 55 -19.76 -13.92 -1.63
C ARG A 55 -19.29 -12.58 -1.05
N VAL A 56 -19.39 -12.44 0.27
CA VAL A 56 -18.98 -11.26 1.05
C VAL A 56 -18.29 -11.70 2.36
N ALA A 57 -17.55 -10.80 3.01
CA ALA A 57 -16.96 -11.10 4.32
C ALA A 57 -18.04 -11.14 5.42
N ARG A 58 -17.88 -12.05 6.39
CA ARG A 58 -18.66 -12.10 7.62
C ARG A 58 -17.78 -11.60 8.77
N GLY A 59 -17.87 -10.30 9.04
CA GLY A 59 -17.02 -9.62 10.01
C GLY A 59 -15.63 -9.30 9.46
N VAL A 60 -14.73 -8.90 10.35
CA VAL A 60 -13.36 -8.51 10.00
C VAL A 60 -12.58 -9.72 9.46
N LEU A 61 -11.97 -9.56 8.29
CA LEU A 61 -10.97 -10.50 7.77
C LEU A 61 -9.58 -9.96 8.07
N SER A 62 -8.69 -10.83 8.51
CA SER A 62 -7.29 -10.50 8.76
C SER A 62 -6.40 -11.59 8.17
N VAL A 63 -5.34 -11.20 7.49
CA VAL A 63 -4.25 -12.12 7.10
C VAL A 63 -2.94 -11.60 7.67
N THR A 64 -2.13 -12.50 8.20
CA THR A 64 -0.79 -12.21 8.71
C THR A 64 0.20 -13.12 7.99
N ALA A 65 1.31 -12.55 7.53
CA ALA A 65 2.35 -13.31 6.85
C ALA A 65 2.83 -14.46 7.77
N ASP A 66 2.87 -15.67 7.21
CA ASP A 66 3.24 -16.89 7.92
C ASP A 66 3.95 -17.82 6.94
N ASP A 67 5.28 -17.87 7.03
CA ASP A 67 6.14 -18.69 6.18
C ASP A 67 5.84 -20.20 6.28
N ALA A 68 5.15 -20.63 7.36
CA ALA A 68 4.75 -22.02 7.54
C ALA A 68 3.43 -22.39 6.85
N SER A 69 2.70 -21.42 6.30
CA SER A 69 1.42 -21.63 5.63
C SER A 69 1.58 -21.84 4.13
N ASP A 70 0.76 -22.72 3.54
CA ASP A 70 0.85 -23.08 2.10
C ASP A 70 0.68 -21.86 1.15
N ASN A 71 0.01 -20.80 1.61
CA ASN A 71 -0.26 -19.58 0.84
C ASN A 71 0.49 -18.35 1.38
N GLY A 72 1.51 -18.54 2.22
CA GLY A 72 2.30 -17.45 2.83
C GLY A 72 1.54 -16.56 3.83
N TYR A 73 0.25 -16.84 4.08
CA TYR A 73 -0.61 -16.11 5.01
C TYR A 73 -1.46 -17.03 5.90
N ARG A 74 -1.52 -16.69 7.17
CA ARG A 74 -2.53 -17.18 8.11
C ARG A 74 -3.76 -16.26 8.08
N GLN A 75 -4.91 -16.76 7.63
CA GLN A 75 -6.17 -16.01 7.60
C GLN A 75 -7.02 -16.25 8.86
N VAL A 76 -7.61 -15.18 9.38
CA VAL A 76 -8.63 -15.16 10.44
C VAL A 76 -9.86 -14.42 9.93
N GLY A 77 -11.04 -14.96 10.22
CA GLY A 77 -12.34 -14.44 9.73
C GLY A 77 -12.92 -15.29 8.60
N GLU A 78 -14.23 -15.15 8.37
CA GLU A 78 -14.98 -16.00 7.44
C GLU A 78 -15.42 -15.22 6.20
N VAL A 79 -15.22 -15.82 5.02
CA VAL A 79 -15.90 -15.40 3.79
C VAL A 79 -17.15 -16.25 3.65
N SER A 80 -18.27 -15.65 3.24
CA SER A 80 -19.52 -16.39 3.06
C SER A 80 -19.42 -17.37 1.88
N ASP A 81 -18.91 -18.56 2.13
CA ASP A 81 -18.75 -19.63 1.14
C ASP A 81 -19.96 -20.58 1.11
N GLN A 82 -21.16 -20.10 1.48
CA GLN A 82 -22.37 -20.91 1.30
C GLN A 82 -22.43 -21.37 -0.16
N ALA A 83 -22.68 -22.67 -0.37
CA ALA A 83 -22.77 -23.33 -1.68
C ALA A 83 -23.90 -22.71 -2.54
N ALA A 84 -23.62 -21.52 -3.02
CA ALA A 84 -24.43 -20.68 -3.85
C ALA A 84 -24.02 -20.99 -5.29
N LEU A 85 -24.99 -21.33 -6.14
CA LEU A 85 -24.75 -21.44 -7.58
C LEU A 85 -24.27 -20.06 -8.07
N SER A 86 -22.96 -19.88 -8.21
CA SER A 86 -22.32 -18.67 -8.72
C SER A 86 -21.85 -18.93 -10.15
N ALA A 87 -22.78 -18.80 -11.11
CA ALA A 87 -22.46 -18.78 -12.52
C ALA A 87 -22.41 -17.32 -13.01
N ASN A 88 -21.36 -17.01 -13.77
CA ASN A 88 -21.14 -15.70 -14.37
C ASN A 88 -20.63 -15.90 -15.81
N ALA A 89 -21.46 -15.53 -16.78
CA ALA A 89 -21.13 -15.52 -18.20
C ALA A 89 -21.54 -14.16 -18.78
N VAL A 90 -20.75 -13.15 -18.43
CA VAL A 90 -20.99 -11.76 -18.84
C VAL A 90 -19.78 -11.17 -19.56
N THR A 91 -20.07 -10.32 -20.52
CA THR A 91 -19.12 -9.37 -21.10
C THR A 91 -19.34 -8.03 -20.43
N LEU A 92 -18.27 -7.40 -19.96
CA LEU A 92 -18.29 -6.09 -19.33
C LEU A 92 -17.50 -5.10 -20.19
N GLU A 93 -18.15 -4.05 -20.64
CA GLU A 93 -17.52 -2.90 -21.29
C GLU A 93 -17.55 -1.75 -20.29
N ALA A 94 -16.39 -1.41 -19.72
CA ALA A 94 -16.28 -0.40 -18.66
C ALA A 94 -15.38 0.77 -19.08
N SER A 95 -15.71 1.94 -18.56
CA SER A 95 -14.88 3.14 -18.64
C SER A 95 -14.72 3.72 -17.23
N HIS A 96 -13.49 4.13 -16.92
CA HIS A 96 -13.15 4.75 -15.64
C HIS A 96 -12.57 6.13 -15.91
N ASN A 97 -13.21 7.16 -15.38
CA ASN A 97 -12.58 8.47 -15.26
C ASN A 97 -12.07 8.60 -13.82
N VAL A 98 -10.74 8.57 -13.67
CA VAL A 98 -10.09 8.55 -12.35
C VAL A 98 -9.34 9.85 -12.15
N SER A 99 -9.72 10.59 -11.11
CA SER A 99 -8.96 11.73 -10.61
C SER A 99 -8.32 11.37 -9.27
N THR A 100 -7.08 11.82 -9.04
CA THR A 100 -6.35 11.53 -7.80
C THR A 100 -5.67 12.79 -7.31
N VAL A 101 -5.93 13.14 -6.05
CA VAL A 101 -5.24 14.22 -5.33
C VAL A 101 -4.44 13.57 -4.22
N SER A 102 -3.14 13.85 -4.17
CA SER A 102 -2.26 13.30 -3.15
C SER A 102 -1.42 14.39 -2.51
N THR A 103 -1.15 14.21 -1.22
CA THR A 103 -0.26 15.06 -0.43
C THR A 103 0.66 14.17 0.38
N SER A 104 1.90 14.63 0.54
CA SER A 104 2.85 14.00 1.42
C SER A 104 3.66 15.09 2.12
N SER A 105 3.93 14.88 3.40
CA SER A 105 4.87 15.66 4.17
C SER A 105 5.84 14.72 4.88
N SER A 106 7.10 15.12 4.96
CA SER A 106 8.17 14.30 5.51
C SER A 106 9.19 15.21 6.16
N SER A 107 9.61 14.85 7.37
CA SER A 107 10.79 15.45 8.00
C SER A 107 12.06 14.77 7.46
N ASN A 108 13.22 15.37 7.74
CA ASN A 108 14.50 14.76 7.39
C ASN A 108 14.66 13.42 8.11
N GLY A 109 14.84 12.34 7.34
CA GLY A 109 14.99 10.97 7.86
C GLY A 109 13.67 10.20 7.94
N ALA A 110 12.55 10.82 7.58
CA ALA A 110 11.27 10.13 7.55
C ALA A 110 11.29 8.97 6.54
N ARG A 111 10.76 7.82 6.96
CA ARG A 111 10.63 6.60 6.14
C ARG A 111 9.17 6.33 5.80
N PHE A 112 8.97 5.60 4.71
CA PHE A 112 7.64 5.17 4.29
C PHE A 112 7.29 3.82 4.94
N PHE A 113 6.25 3.84 5.77
CA PHE A 113 5.73 2.67 6.48
C PHE A 113 4.50 2.15 5.74
N ALA A 114 4.53 0.88 5.35
CA ALA A 114 3.45 0.23 4.63
C ALA A 114 3.44 -1.30 4.80
N ARG A 115 3.91 -1.79 5.95
CA ARG A 115 3.92 -3.24 6.28
C ARG A 115 2.55 -3.75 6.68
N SER A 116 1.75 -2.92 7.34
CA SER A 116 0.37 -3.26 7.71
C SER A 116 -0.64 -2.33 7.05
N LEU A 117 -1.73 -2.91 6.52
CA LEU A 117 -2.78 -2.16 5.83
C LEU A 117 -4.17 -2.61 6.28
N ALA A 118 -5.12 -1.69 6.42
CA ALA A 118 -6.52 -2.02 6.62
C ALA A 118 -7.43 -1.32 5.62
N ILE A 119 -8.40 -2.06 5.08
CA ILE A 119 -9.41 -1.60 4.14
C ILE A 119 -10.75 -1.50 4.86
N TYR A 120 -11.22 -0.27 5.05
CA TYR A 120 -12.52 0.03 5.67
C TYR A 120 -13.55 0.26 4.57
N ASN A 121 -14.66 -0.47 4.62
CA ASN A 121 -15.82 -0.15 3.82
C ASN A 121 -16.75 0.77 4.62
N GLU A 122 -17.04 1.96 4.10
CA GLU A 122 -17.88 2.95 4.79
C GLU A 122 -19.38 2.74 4.55
N GLY A 123 -19.76 1.85 3.62
CA GLY A 123 -21.15 1.64 3.23
C GLY A 123 -21.54 0.16 3.11
N THR A 124 -22.78 -0.15 3.50
CA THR A 124 -23.37 -1.51 3.47
C THR A 124 -23.89 -1.92 2.09
N HIS A 125 -23.54 -1.19 1.02
CA HIS A 125 -23.98 -1.55 -0.32
C HIS A 125 -23.22 -2.78 -0.81
N LEU A 126 -23.94 -3.78 -1.31
CA LEU A 126 -23.38 -5.06 -1.74
C LEU A 126 -22.18 -4.92 -2.70
N LEU A 127 -22.25 -4.01 -3.68
CA LEU A 127 -21.13 -3.74 -4.57
C LEU A 127 -19.86 -3.39 -3.80
N MET A 128 -19.96 -2.56 -2.77
CA MET A 128 -18.81 -2.10 -1.99
C MET A 128 -18.24 -3.21 -1.09
N GLU A 129 -19.09 -4.09 -0.59
CA GLU A 129 -18.63 -5.29 0.12
C GLU A 129 -17.80 -6.19 -0.80
N ARG A 130 -18.28 -6.41 -2.03
CA ARG A 130 -17.53 -7.18 -3.04
C ARG A 130 -16.26 -6.48 -3.50
N VAL A 131 -16.30 -5.17 -3.77
CA VAL A 131 -15.12 -4.38 -4.14
C VAL A 131 -14.08 -4.46 -3.01
N GLY A 132 -14.49 -4.28 -1.76
CA GLY A 132 -13.59 -4.37 -0.61
C GLY A 132 -12.94 -5.75 -0.47
N LEU A 133 -13.72 -6.81 -0.62
CA LEU A 133 -13.23 -8.18 -0.60
C LEU A 133 -12.27 -8.46 -1.78
N ASP A 134 -12.62 -8.05 -3.00
CA ASP A 134 -11.77 -8.24 -4.20
C ASP A 134 -10.45 -7.45 -4.08
N VAL A 135 -10.49 -6.22 -3.52
CA VAL A 135 -9.28 -5.43 -3.21
C VAL A 135 -8.41 -6.17 -2.18
N PHE A 136 -9.02 -6.69 -1.11
CA PHE A 136 -8.33 -7.47 -0.08
C PHE A 136 -7.65 -8.72 -0.65
N GLU A 137 -8.39 -9.55 -1.40
CA GLU A 137 -7.85 -10.78 -1.99
C GLU A 137 -6.70 -10.45 -2.96
N THR A 138 -6.88 -9.44 -3.82
CA THR A 138 -5.84 -9.04 -4.78
C THR A 138 -4.58 -8.51 -4.09
N LEU A 139 -4.72 -7.77 -2.97
CA LEU A 139 -3.57 -7.28 -2.21
C LEU A 139 -2.89 -8.37 -1.39
N ARG A 140 -3.65 -9.34 -0.85
CA ARG A 140 -3.10 -10.54 -0.21
C ARG A 140 -2.26 -11.34 -1.20
N ASP A 141 -2.79 -11.59 -2.39
CA ASP A 141 -2.11 -12.37 -3.42
C ASP A 141 -0.85 -11.67 -3.99
N GLN A 142 -0.62 -10.39 -3.66
CA GLN A 142 0.63 -9.68 -3.96
C GLN A 142 1.75 -9.92 -2.95
N GLU A 143 1.45 -10.53 -1.79
CA GLU A 143 2.42 -10.90 -0.75
C GLU A 143 3.33 -9.75 -0.30
N ARG A 144 2.81 -8.52 -0.27
CA ARG A 144 3.61 -7.31 0.03
C ARG A 144 3.45 -6.78 1.46
N PHE A 145 2.50 -7.30 2.22
CA PHE A 145 2.13 -6.80 3.55
C PHE A 145 2.35 -7.88 4.60
N ASP A 146 2.94 -7.51 5.73
CA ASP A 146 3.05 -8.38 6.90
C ASP A 146 1.67 -8.65 7.50
N THR A 147 0.77 -7.67 7.44
CA THR A 147 -0.60 -7.82 7.90
C THR A 147 -1.57 -7.01 7.03
N LEU A 148 -2.67 -7.64 6.63
CA LEU A 148 -3.73 -7.00 5.87
C LEU A 148 -5.08 -7.27 6.52
N HIS A 149 -5.88 -6.22 6.70
CA HIS A 149 -7.24 -6.31 7.24
C HIS A 149 -8.27 -5.85 6.21
N TYR A 150 -9.42 -6.53 6.17
CA TYR A 150 -10.64 -6.02 5.59
C TYR A 150 -11.69 -5.84 6.68
N VAL A 151 -12.20 -4.63 6.81
CA VAL A 151 -13.16 -4.20 7.82
C VAL A 151 -14.47 -3.83 7.10
N PRO A 152 -15.49 -4.70 7.15
CA PRO A 152 -16.81 -4.41 6.58
C PRO A 152 -17.49 -3.18 7.21
N ALA A 153 -18.52 -2.68 6.57
CA ALA A 153 -19.26 -1.53 7.08
C ALA A 153 -19.94 -1.83 8.43
N GLY A 154 -19.75 -0.94 9.39
CA GLY A 154 -20.25 -1.09 10.77
C GLY A 154 -19.35 -1.96 11.67
N GLU A 155 -18.32 -2.60 11.12
CA GLU A 155 -17.32 -3.32 11.88
C GLU A 155 -16.11 -2.42 12.21
N ARG A 156 -15.29 -2.86 13.15
CA ARG A 156 -14.04 -2.17 13.53
C ARG A 156 -12.99 -3.17 13.99
N LEU A 157 -11.73 -2.77 13.91
CA LEU A 157 -10.64 -3.54 14.53
C LEU A 157 -10.81 -3.56 16.06
N ALA A 158 -10.23 -4.57 16.70
CA ALA A 158 -10.29 -4.70 18.15
C ALA A 158 -9.59 -3.52 18.84
N ASP A 159 -10.25 -2.96 19.87
CA ASP A 159 -9.70 -1.85 20.65
C ASP A 159 -8.38 -2.23 21.32
N GLY A 160 -7.43 -1.31 21.30
CA GLY A 160 -6.13 -1.46 21.94
C GLY A 160 -5.11 -2.30 21.17
N GLY A 161 -5.51 -2.91 20.06
CA GLY A 161 -4.62 -3.63 19.16
C GLY A 161 -3.62 -2.71 18.45
N PRO A 162 -2.61 -3.31 17.78
CA PRO A 162 -1.75 -2.55 16.87
C PRO A 162 -2.58 -2.06 15.69
N LEU A 163 -2.52 -0.76 15.42
CA LEU A 163 -3.19 -0.17 14.27
C LEU A 163 -2.35 -0.35 13.01
N PRO A 164 -3.00 -0.39 11.82
CA PRO A 164 -2.29 -0.51 10.56
C PRO A 164 -1.46 0.76 10.26
N GLU A 165 -0.35 0.58 9.57
CA GLU A 165 0.50 1.68 9.09
C GLU A 165 -0.17 2.45 7.93
N VAL A 166 -1.09 1.80 7.21
CA VAL A 166 -1.83 2.36 6.07
C VAL A 166 -3.33 2.07 6.21
N PHE A 167 -4.13 3.11 6.07
CA PHE A 167 -5.59 3.05 6.06
C PHE A 167 -6.12 3.28 4.65
N VAL A 168 -7.00 2.41 4.20
CA VAL A 168 -7.80 2.56 2.99
C VAL A 168 -9.26 2.72 3.41
N THR A 169 -9.96 3.72 2.91
CA THR A 169 -11.43 3.82 3.06
C THR A 169 -12.12 3.78 1.72
N LEU A 170 -13.13 2.93 1.59
CA LEU A 170 -13.94 2.79 0.39
C LEU A 170 -15.32 3.41 0.65
N ASN A 171 -15.68 4.43 -0.12
CA ASN A 171 -16.96 5.13 0.02
C ASN A 171 -17.66 5.24 -1.35
N MET A 172 -18.91 4.81 -1.43
CA MET A 172 -19.73 4.96 -2.63
C MET A 172 -20.60 6.21 -2.47
N LYS A 173 -20.35 7.23 -3.30
CA LYS A 173 -21.09 8.49 -3.28
C LYS A 173 -22.42 8.37 -4.02
N SER A 174 -22.39 7.74 -5.19
CA SER A 174 -23.60 7.47 -5.96
C SER A 174 -23.48 6.15 -6.71
N TRP A 175 -24.63 5.50 -6.93
CA TRP A 175 -24.73 4.30 -7.74
C TRP A 175 -26.12 4.21 -8.36
N LYS A 176 -26.17 4.00 -9.67
CA LYS A 176 -27.38 3.79 -10.45
C LYS A 176 -27.19 2.54 -11.29
N GLU A 177 -28.12 1.60 -11.14
CA GLU A 177 -28.24 0.40 -11.96
C GLU A 177 -29.50 0.54 -12.82
N GLN A 178 -29.36 0.35 -14.13
CA GLN A 178 -30.48 0.38 -15.09
C GLN A 178 -30.38 -0.81 -16.05
N GLY A 179 -31.45 -1.03 -16.81
CA GLY A 179 -31.52 -2.09 -17.83
C GLY A 179 -32.30 -3.33 -17.40
N LEU A 180 -32.33 -4.33 -18.28
CA LEU A 180 -33.06 -5.58 -18.10
C LEU A 180 -32.10 -6.72 -17.74
N PRO A 181 -32.58 -7.82 -17.13
CA PRO A 181 -31.78 -9.03 -17.02
C PRO A 181 -31.22 -9.43 -18.40
N GLY A 182 -29.90 -9.63 -18.50
CA GLY A 182 -29.22 -9.88 -19.77
C GLY A 182 -28.48 -8.66 -20.34
N HIS A 183 -28.88 -7.44 -19.99
CA HIS A 183 -28.23 -6.19 -20.42
C HIS A 183 -28.44 -5.07 -19.40
N LYS A 184 -27.42 -4.81 -18.60
CA LYS A 184 -27.44 -3.82 -17.51
C LYS A 184 -26.44 -2.70 -17.78
N THR A 185 -26.78 -1.49 -17.36
CA THR A 185 -25.87 -0.36 -17.31
C THR A 185 -25.67 0.09 -15.87
N TYR A 186 -24.45 0.54 -15.59
CA TYR A 186 -24.02 0.98 -14.28
C TYR A 186 -23.39 2.36 -14.38
N ASP A 187 -23.84 3.27 -13.54
CA ASP A 187 -23.30 4.62 -13.39
C ASP A 187 -23.03 4.88 -11.92
N GLY A 188 -21.81 5.22 -11.55
CA GLY A 188 -21.46 5.41 -10.15
C GLY A 188 -20.28 6.33 -9.91
N GLU A 189 -20.22 6.85 -8.70
CA GLU A 189 -19.09 7.60 -8.18
C GLU A 189 -18.60 6.97 -6.90
N LEU A 190 -17.32 6.57 -6.89
CA LEU A 190 -16.65 6.02 -5.73
C LEU A 190 -15.53 6.96 -5.31
N VAL A 191 -15.41 7.17 -4.00
CA VAL A 191 -14.30 7.89 -3.38
C VAL A 191 -13.52 6.92 -2.54
N VAL A 192 -12.23 6.82 -2.86
CA VAL A 192 -11.29 5.96 -2.17
C VAL A 192 -10.24 6.85 -1.53
N THR A 193 -10.04 6.71 -0.22
CA THR A 193 -8.94 7.39 0.48
C THR A 193 -7.87 6.41 0.92
N LEU A 194 -6.63 6.85 0.87
CA LEU A 194 -5.44 6.12 1.31
C LEU A 194 -4.58 7.07 2.13
N GLY A 195 -4.13 6.67 3.31
CA GLY A 195 -3.21 7.48 4.10
C GLY A 195 -2.61 6.75 5.29
N ASN A 196 -1.69 7.40 6.00
CA ASN A 196 -1.06 6.85 7.21
C ASN A 196 -1.88 7.11 8.50
N GLN A 197 -3.09 7.63 8.38
CA GLN A 197 -4.02 7.90 9.48
C GLN A 197 -5.43 7.54 9.04
N TYR A 198 -6.25 7.04 9.97
CA TYR A 198 -7.68 6.86 9.72
C TYR A 198 -8.36 8.23 9.67
N ARG A 199 -8.51 8.77 8.46
CA ARG A 199 -8.93 10.15 8.18
C ARG A 199 -8.00 11.17 8.87
N GLY A 200 -7.04 11.70 8.13
CA GLY A 200 -6.10 12.72 8.65
C GLY A 200 -6.48 14.13 8.22
N SER A 201 -6.34 15.09 9.13
CA SER A 201 -6.47 16.52 8.84
C SER A 201 -5.46 16.98 7.78
N SER A 202 -5.80 17.99 6.97
CA SER A 202 -4.82 18.68 6.12
C SER A 202 -3.80 19.50 6.92
N HIS A 203 -4.06 19.74 8.21
CA HIS A 203 -3.18 20.50 9.09
C HIS A 203 -2.10 19.59 9.67
N HIS A 204 -0.85 19.89 9.34
CA HIS A 204 0.30 19.11 9.80
C HIS A 204 1.05 19.86 10.90
N TYR A 205 1.33 19.16 12.01
CA TYR A 205 2.15 19.67 13.10
C TYR A 205 3.25 18.66 13.41
N SER A 206 4.49 19.14 13.43
CA SER A 206 5.64 18.39 13.87
C SER A 206 6.10 18.87 15.23
N THR A 207 6.43 17.92 16.09
CA THR A 207 7.01 18.12 17.42
C THR A 207 8.26 17.26 17.51
N ASN A 208 9.03 17.45 18.57
CA ASN A 208 10.25 16.67 18.79
C ASN A 208 9.98 15.16 18.97
N THR A 209 8.77 14.76 19.37
CA THR A 209 8.32 13.37 19.50
C THR A 209 7.47 12.89 18.32
N THR A 210 7.34 13.69 17.26
CA THR A 210 6.63 13.25 16.05
C THR A 210 7.40 12.10 15.41
N PRO A 211 6.75 10.98 15.09
CA PRO A 211 7.43 9.84 14.48
C PRO A 211 8.12 10.25 13.16
N PRO A 212 9.35 9.79 12.87
CA PRO A 212 10.01 9.98 11.58
C PRO A 212 9.40 9.05 10.51
N GLN A 213 8.10 9.23 10.27
CA GLN A 213 7.30 8.54 9.28
C GLN A 213 6.80 9.56 8.26
N VAL A 214 6.73 9.16 7.00
CA VAL A 214 6.11 9.98 5.96
C VAL A 214 4.62 10.09 6.25
N SER A 215 4.14 11.32 6.43
CA SER A 215 2.71 11.60 6.49
C SER A 215 2.20 11.74 5.07
N PHE A 216 1.15 11.00 4.71
CA PHE A 216 0.57 11.09 3.38
C PHE A 216 -0.92 10.83 3.39
N ARG A 217 -1.61 11.48 2.46
CA ARG A 217 -3.02 11.31 2.20
C ARG A 217 -3.24 11.41 0.70
N SER A 218 -3.93 10.42 0.14
CA SER A 218 -4.35 10.38 -1.24
C SER A 218 -5.85 10.11 -1.29
N GLN A 219 -6.55 10.85 -2.13
CA GLN A 219 -7.96 10.68 -2.41
C GLN A 219 -8.14 10.46 -3.91
N MET A 220 -8.81 9.39 -4.25
CA MET A 220 -9.13 9.00 -5.60
C MET A 220 -10.64 9.05 -5.78
N LYS A 221 -11.10 9.76 -6.81
CA LYS A 221 -12.49 9.73 -7.26
C LYS A 221 -12.54 8.93 -8.55
N ILE A 222 -13.35 7.88 -8.54
CA ILE A 222 -13.59 6.97 -9.66
C ILE A 222 -15.02 7.22 -10.13
N GLU A 223 -15.15 7.88 -11.28
CA GLU A 223 -16.39 7.93 -12.03
C GLU A 223 -16.45 6.69 -12.91
N TYR A 224 -17.43 5.84 -12.64
CA TYR A 224 -17.57 4.52 -13.23
C TYR A 224 -18.78 4.49 -14.15
N HIS A 225 -18.56 4.11 -15.41
CA HIS A 225 -19.64 3.79 -16.35
C HIS A 225 -19.36 2.44 -16.98
N ALA A 226 -20.31 1.51 -16.91
CA ALA A 226 -20.16 0.21 -17.55
C ALA A 226 -21.47 -0.34 -18.11
N THR A 227 -21.33 -1.11 -19.19
CA THR A 227 -22.40 -1.91 -19.77
C THR A 227 -22.05 -3.40 -19.63
N GLN A 228 -22.93 -4.16 -19.00
CA GLN A 228 -22.80 -5.60 -18.80
C GLN A 228 -23.83 -6.33 -19.65
N THR A 229 -23.37 -7.23 -20.51
CA THR A 229 -24.23 -8.09 -21.33
C THR A 229 -23.98 -9.55 -20.98
N GLY A 230 -25.04 -10.32 -20.75
CA GLY A 230 -24.97 -11.75 -20.41
C GLY A 230 -25.72 -12.11 -19.13
N PHE A 231 -25.45 -13.30 -18.62
CA PHE A 231 -26.18 -13.87 -17.48
C PHE A 231 -25.32 -13.91 -16.22
N GLU A 232 -25.85 -13.32 -15.15
CA GLU A 232 -25.32 -13.46 -13.79
C GLU A 232 -26.38 -14.11 -12.89
N THR A 233 -25.94 -15.04 -12.07
CA THR A 233 -26.75 -15.56 -10.95
C THR A 233 -26.77 -14.57 -9.79
N SER A 234 -27.72 -14.72 -8.87
CA SER A 234 -27.80 -13.87 -7.67
C SER A 234 -26.51 -13.88 -6.83
N GLY A 235 -25.86 -15.05 -6.70
CA GLY A 235 -24.56 -15.18 -6.03
C GLY A 235 -23.41 -14.50 -6.78
N ALA A 236 -23.54 -14.35 -8.10
CA ALA A 236 -22.58 -13.65 -8.95
C ALA A 236 -22.88 -12.15 -9.13
N ARG A 237 -23.96 -11.62 -8.52
CA ARG A 237 -24.35 -10.22 -8.67
C ARG A 237 -23.20 -9.26 -8.37
N TYR A 238 -22.93 -8.35 -9.30
CA TYR A 238 -21.81 -7.40 -9.27
C TYR A 238 -20.40 -7.99 -9.34
N GLN A 239 -20.20 -9.30 -9.52
CA GLN A 239 -18.86 -9.90 -9.49
C GLN A 239 -17.91 -9.35 -10.56
N ALA A 240 -18.40 -9.12 -11.79
CA ALA A 240 -17.58 -8.58 -12.86
C ALA A 240 -17.19 -7.11 -12.58
N VAL A 241 -18.19 -6.31 -12.20
CA VAL A 241 -18.03 -4.89 -11.87
C VAL A 241 -17.11 -4.69 -10.66
N SER A 242 -17.27 -5.50 -9.60
CA SER A 242 -16.48 -5.37 -8.37
C SER A 242 -15.00 -5.65 -8.63
N ARG A 243 -14.70 -6.70 -9.39
CA ARG A 243 -13.32 -7.05 -9.79
C ARG A 243 -12.68 -5.99 -10.66
N ASP A 244 -13.45 -5.42 -11.58
CA ASP A 244 -12.98 -4.37 -12.48
C ASP A 244 -12.61 -3.09 -11.71
N ILE A 245 -13.50 -2.64 -10.81
CA ILE A 245 -13.23 -1.52 -9.89
C ILE A 245 -12.04 -1.83 -8.97
N ALA A 246 -12.02 -3.01 -8.35
CA ALA A 246 -10.96 -3.42 -7.44
C ALA A 246 -9.59 -3.44 -8.14
N LYS A 247 -9.52 -3.92 -9.37
CA LYS A 247 -8.30 -3.92 -10.19
C LYS A 247 -7.76 -2.50 -10.40
N GLU A 248 -8.63 -1.54 -10.73
CA GLU A 248 -8.20 -0.15 -10.91
C GLU A 248 -7.73 0.48 -9.58
N ILE A 249 -8.44 0.21 -8.47
CA ILE A 249 -8.02 0.65 -7.12
C ILE A 249 -6.62 0.10 -6.79
N VAL A 250 -6.44 -1.22 -6.89
CA VAL A 250 -5.19 -1.89 -6.53
C VAL A 250 -4.03 -1.44 -7.42
N LYS A 251 -4.26 -1.26 -8.72
CA LYS A 251 -3.24 -0.76 -9.65
C LYS A 251 -2.72 0.62 -9.24
N ARG A 252 -3.64 1.54 -8.90
CA ARG A 252 -3.30 2.92 -8.52
C ARG A 252 -2.64 2.97 -7.14
N PHE A 253 -3.16 2.21 -6.19
CA PHE A 253 -2.58 2.06 -4.86
C PHE A 253 -1.18 1.48 -4.92
N GLY A 254 -1.01 0.37 -5.65
CA GLY A 254 0.27 -0.27 -5.85
C GLY A 254 1.30 0.76 -6.29
N LYS A 255 1.02 1.46 -7.40
CA LYS A 255 1.88 2.53 -7.91
C LYS A 255 2.19 3.61 -6.87
N LEU A 256 1.19 4.13 -6.16
CA LEU A 256 1.41 5.18 -5.17
C LEU A 256 2.31 4.70 -4.00
N LEU A 257 2.04 3.51 -3.46
CA LEU A 257 2.86 2.92 -2.40
C LEU A 257 4.30 2.69 -2.89
N ASP A 258 4.47 2.28 -4.14
CA ASP A 258 5.77 2.06 -4.75
C ASP A 258 6.57 3.36 -4.95
N ASP A 259 5.91 4.39 -5.50
CA ASP A 259 6.51 5.71 -5.71
C ASP A 259 6.96 6.29 -4.35
N MET A 260 6.17 6.09 -3.28
CA MET A 260 6.50 6.53 -1.93
C MET A 260 7.66 5.74 -1.32
N ALA A 261 7.67 4.41 -1.49
CA ALA A 261 8.77 3.56 -1.05
C ALA A 261 10.09 3.89 -1.77
N GLU A 262 10.04 4.18 -3.08
CA GLU A 262 11.22 4.61 -3.85
C GLU A 262 11.72 5.97 -3.38
N LYS A 263 10.81 6.93 -3.16
CA LYS A 263 11.17 8.30 -2.78
C LYS A 263 11.71 8.42 -1.36
N HIS A 264 11.16 7.69 -0.41
CA HIS A 264 11.46 7.88 1.02
C HIS A 264 12.21 6.71 1.66
N SER A 265 12.37 5.59 0.95
CA SER A 265 12.84 4.30 1.47
C SER A 265 11.91 3.73 2.55
N VAL A 266 11.91 2.41 2.68
CA VAL A 266 11.22 1.71 3.77
C VAL A 266 12.12 1.65 5.01
N PRO A 267 11.56 1.65 6.23
CA PRO A 267 12.36 1.42 7.42
C PRO A 267 12.94 -0.01 7.41
N GLY A 268 14.09 -0.19 8.06
CA GLY A 268 14.59 -1.52 8.39
C GLY A 268 13.81 -2.11 9.57
N ASN A 269 14.39 -3.11 10.24
CA ASN A 269 13.79 -3.63 11.46
C ASN A 269 13.83 -2.57 12.58
N ILE A 270 12.65 -2.17 13.05
CA ILE A 270 12.50 -1.16 14.12
C ILE A 270 12.37 -1.90 15.45
N PRO A 271 13.20 -1.57 16.46
CA PRO A 271 13.10 -2.21 17.78
C PRO A 271 11.75 -1.99 18.47
N ASP A 272 11.32 -2.99 19.24
CA ASP A 272 10.08 -2.98 20.05
C ASP A 272 9.97 -1.77 20.99
N ALA A 273 11.10 -1.19 21.39
CA ALA A 273 11.15 0.01 22.23
C ALA A 273 10.41 1.22 21.61
N PHE A 274 10.22 1.25 20.29
CA PHE A 274 9.43 2.28 19.60
C PHE A 274 7.96 1.90 19.40
N TYR A 275 7.53 0.74 19.87
CA TYR A 275 6.14 0.28 19.89
C TYR A 275 5.65 0.23 21.34
N PRO A 276 5.32 1.39 21.93
CA PRO A 276 4.91 1.45 23.34
C PRO A 276 3.63 0.65 23.58
N THR A 277 3.50 0.12 24.80
CA THR A 277 2.27 -0.54 25.24
C THR A 277 1.08 0.40 25.11
N TYR A 278 -0.04 -0.15 24.65
CA TYR A 278 -1.29 0.57 24.53
C TYR A 278 -1.73 1.20 25.85
N VAL A 279 -2.20 2.44 25.77
CA VAL A 279 -2.87 3.13 26.86
C VAL A 279 -4.25 3.56 26.35
N PRO A 280 -5.37 3.25 27.02
CA PRO A 280 -6.67 3.67 26.53
C PRO A 280 -6.83 5.20 26.55
N PRO A 281 -7.61 5.78 25.62
CA PRO A 281 -7.93 7.20 25.67
C PRO A 281 -8.69 7.53 26.96
N PRO A 282 -8.54 8.76 27.51
CA PRO A 282 -9.37 9.23 28.62
C PRO A 282 -10.86 9.12 28.29
N ALA A 283 -11.69 8.95 29.32
CA ALA A 283 -13.14 9.07 29.18
C ALA A 283 -13.47 10.56 28.93
N PHE A 284 -13.82 10.88 27.69
CA PHE A 284 -14.20 12.24 27.29
C PHE A 284 -15.72 12.39 27.28
N ASP A 285 -16.26 13.30 28.10
CA ASP A 285 -17.70 13.56 28.18
C ASP A 285 -18.31 13.97 26.82
N PHE A 286 -17.54 14.68 25.99
CA PHE A 286 -18.01 15.12 24.68
C PHE A 286 -18.35 13.95 23.74
N VAL A 287 -17.80 12.76 23.95
CA VAL A 287 -18.09 11.58 23.11
C VAL A 287 -19.55 11.18 23.26
N GLU A 288 -20.06 11.13 24.49
CA GLU A 288 -21.47 10.82 24.76
C GLU A 288 -22.38 11.96 24.32
N VAL A 289 -22.02 13.21 24.63
CA VAL A 289 -22.80 14.41 24.26
C VAL A 289 -22.99 14.51 22.75
N LEU A 290 -21.94 14.28 21.97
CA LEU A 290 -21.97 14.34 20.52
C LEU A 290 -22.50 13.06 19.87
N LYS A 291 -22.75 12.01 20.66
CA LYS A 291 -23.05 10.65 20.17
C LYS A 291 -22.00 10.18 19.15
N ALA A 292 -20.73 10.47 19.44
CA ALA A 292 -19.64 10.23 18.54
C ALA A 292 -19.33 8.72 18.46
N GLU A 293 -19.32 8.17 17.25
CA GLU A 293 -19.05 6.76 17.01
C GLU A 293 -17.54 6.52 16.96
N LYS A 294 -17.01 5.67 17.83
CA LYS A 294 -15.61 5.29 17.80
C LYS A 294 -15.32 4.42 16.58
N ARG A 295 -14.41 4.86 15.72
CA ARG A 295 -14.00 4.17 14.50
C ARG A 295 -12.71 3.38 14.64
N VAL A 296 -11.73 3.97 15.33
CA VAL A 296 -10.38 3.40 15.52
C VAL A 296 -9.92 3.65 16.94
N ASP A 297 -9.23 2.69 17.55
CA ASP A 297 -8.61 2.81 18.87
C ASP A 297 -7.50 1.75 19.04
N GLY A 298 -6.26 2.19 19.16
CA GLY A 298 -5.13 1.28 19.30
C GLY A 298 -3.79 2.00 19.39
N HIS A 299 -2.70 1.26 19.26
CA HIS A 299 -1.34 1.80 19.35
C HIS A 299 -0.61 1.74 17.99
N LEU A 300 0.34 2.65 17.80
CA LEU A 300 1.14 2.82 16.58
C LEU A 300 2.62 3.04 16.95
N PHE A 301 3.48 3.05 15.93
CA PHE A 301 4.87 3.46 16.06
C PHE A 301 4.97 4.83 16.78
N MET A 302 5.70 4.84 17.89
CA MET A 302 5.89 5.98 18.81
C MET A 302 4.61 6.60 19.39
N SER A 303 3.48 5.88 19.36
CA SER A 303 2.19 6.37 19.83
C SER A 303 1.48 5.28 20.64
N PRO A 304 1.48 5.33 21.99
CA PRO A 304 0.72 4.38 22.81
C PRO A 304 -0.79 4.41 22.52
N THR A 305 -1.30 5.50 21.95
CA THR A 305 -2.73 5.60 21.64
C THR A 305 -2.95 6.49 20.43
N GLU A 306 -3.80 6.01 19.52
CA GLU A 306 -4.55 6.82 18.57
C GLU A 306 -5.99 6.33 18.60
N ALA A 307 -6.92 7.24 18.82
CA ALA A 307 -8.35 6.97 18.81
C ALA A 307 -9.07 8.01 17.94
N VAL A 308 -9.99 7.54 17.11
CA VAL A 308 -10.76 8.38 16.18
C VAL A 308 -12.25 8.14 16.40
N TRP A 309 -12.98 9.22 16.62
CA TRP A 309 -14.44 9.23 16.67
C TRP A 309 -15.00 10.03 15.50
N GLN A 310 -16.11 9.55 14.94
CA GLN A 310 -16.87 10.22 13.90
C GLN A 310 -18.19 10.74 14.46
N VAL A 311 -18.50 12.00 14.15
CA VAL A 311 -19.77 12.65 14.45
C VAL A 311 -20.53 12.80 13.14
N THR A 312 -21.61 12.02 12.97
CA THR A 312 -22.43 11.98 11.75
C THR A 312 -23.70 12.81 11.84
N ASN A 313 -24.18 13.10 13.05
CA ASN A 313 -25.42 13.84 13.32
C ASN A 313 -25.21 15.05 14.24
N GLY A 314 -23.95 15.48 14.41
CA GLY A 314 -23.63 16.73 15.11
C GLY A 314 -24.10 17.91 14.27
N GLY A 315 -24.31 19.07 14.90
CA GLY A 315 -24.61 20.31 14.18
C GLY A 315 -23.47 20.73 13.25
N SER A 316 -23.24 22.04 13.12
CA SER A 316 -22.09 22.50 12.34
C SER A 316 -20.76 21.98 12.94
N THR A 317 -19.70 21.95 12.13
CA THR A 317 -18.33 21.66 12.62
C THR A 317 -17.97 22.57 13.79
N GLN A 318 -18.43 23.83 13.75
CA GLN A 318 -18.21 24.82 14.80
C GLN A 318 -18.93 24.45 16.10
N ASP A 319 -20.16 23.94 16.05
CA ASP A 319 -20.89 23.47 17.24
C ASP A 319 -20.18 22.28 17.89
N THR A 320 -19.66 21.37 17.05
CA THR A 320 -18.87 20.22 17.50
C THR A 320 -17.59 20.70 18.18
N ILE A 321 -16.85 21.61 17.55
CA ILE A 321 -15.63 22.21 18.12
C ILE A 321 -15.93 22.92 19.43
N ALA A 322 -16.99 23.73 19.52
CA ALA A 322 -17.36 24.45 20.73
C ALA A 322 -17.64 23.48 21.90
N THR A 323 -18.36 22.40 21.63
CA THR A 323 -18.65 21.34 22.61
C THR A 323 -17.36 20.67 23.12
N VAL A 324 -16.43 20.35 22.20
CA VAL A 324 -15.14 19.74 22.55
C VAL A 324 -14.27 20.71 23.35
N ILE A 325 -14.20 21.99 22.96
CA ILE A 325 -13.44 23.03 23.68
C ILE A 325 -13.93 23.15 25.13
N GLU A 326 -15.24 23.23 25.35
CA GLU A 326 -15.80 23.37 26.70
C GLU A 326 -15.41 22.19 27.59
N SER A 327 -15.53 20.96 27.07
CA SER A 327 -15.16 19.74 27.80
C SER A 327 -13.66 19.68 28.09
N LEU A 328 -12.80 19.97 27.11
CA LEU A 328 -11.35 19.92 27.27
C LEU A 328 -10.81 20.98 28.24
N ARG A 329 -11.36 22.21 28.21
CA ARG A 329 -10.98 23.27 29.16
C ARG A 329 -11.29 22.90 30.61
N LYS A 330 -12.43 22.25 30.87
CA LYS A 330 -12.78 21.74 32.21
C LYS A 330 -11.77 20.70 32.72
N LEU A 331 -11.14 19.96 31.80
CA LEU A 331 -10.10 18.96 32.10
C LEU A 331 -8.67 19.53 32.12
N GLY A 332 -8.51 20.85 32.01
CA GLY A 332 -7.19 21.52 32.08
C GLY A 332 -6.34 21.40 30.82
N TRP A 333 -6.94 21.09 29.67
CA TRP A 333 -6.23 21.08 28.39
C TRP A 333 -5.92 22.49 27.90
N ASP A 334 -4.76 22.65 27.27
CA ASP A 334 -4.39 23.87 26.58
C ASP A 334 -5.11 23.95 25.23
N VAL A 335 -5.97 24.96 25.08
CA VAL A 335 -6.78 25.22 23.89
C VAL A 335 -6.47 26.62 23.40
N SER A 336 -5.84 26.72 22.23
CA SER A 336 -5.53 28.02 21.62
C SER A 336 -6.80 28.82 21.33
N ASP A 337 -6.85 30.07 21.81
CA ASP A 337 -7.98 30.99 21.61
C ASP A 337 -8.14 31.43 20.14
N ASN A 338 -7.09 31.30 19.32
CA ASN A 338 -7.14 31.60 17.88
C ASN A 338 -7.88 30.55 17.05
N ASN A 339 -8.33 29.44 17.64
CA ASN A 339 -9.02 28.35 16.94
C ASN A 339 -10.48 28.71 16.57
N SER A 340 -11.03 29.83 17.05
CA SER A 340 -12.44 30.20 16.85
C SER A 340 -12.81 30.69 15.44
N GLN A 341 -11.84 30.82 14.52
CA GLN A 341 -12.10 31.29 13.14
C GLN A 341 -12.01 30.18 12.08
N ASN A 342 -11.60 28.96 12.44
CA ASN A 342 -11.37 27.87 11.49
C ASN A 342 -12.21 26.63 11.86
N ASP A 343 -12.65 25.86 10.86
CA ASP A 343 -13.30 24.54 11.01
C ASP A 343 -12.32 23.45 11.51
N TYR A 344 -11.42 23.84 12.42
CA TYR A 344 -10.31 23.05 12.94
C TYR A 344 -10.02 23.39 14.40
N LEU A 345 -9.88 22.36 15.23
CA LEU A 345 -9.40 22.46 16.61
C LEU A 345 -8.11 21.67 16.78
N ARG A 346 -7.17 22.24 17.53
CA ARG A 346 -6.06 21.51 18.15
C ARG A 346 -5.92 21.92 19.61
N ALA A 347 -6.02 20.93 20.50
CA ALA A 347 -5.83 21.07 21.93
C ALA A 347 -4.72 20.12 22.41
N THR A 348 -3.97 20.51 23.44
CA THR A 348 -2.83 19.74 23.94
C THR A 348 -2.81 19.62 25.45
N HIS A 349 -2.32 18.49 25.96
CA HIS A 349 -2.05 18.26 27.37
C HIS A 349 -0.79 17.40 27.51
N GLY A 350 0.37 18.04 27.71
CA GLY A 350 1.66 17.35 27.69
C GLY A 350 1.98 16.72 26.33
N ASN A 351 2.07 15.39 26.29
CA ASN A 351 2.29 14.57 25.09
C ASN A 351 0.99 14.05 24.45
N GLU A 352 -0.17 14.54 24.92
CA GLU A 352 -1.49 14.20 24.41
C GLU A 352 -2.04 15.35 23.55
N VAL A 353 -2.74 15.00 22.48
CA VAL A 353 -3.31 15.94 21.50
C VAL A 353 -4.73 15.49 21.16
N VAL A 354 -5.66 16.44 21.15
CA VAL A 354 -6.98 16.27 20.55
C VAL A 354 -7.10 17.21 19.37
N THR A 355 -7.49 16.67 18.21
CA THR A 355 -7.80 17.47 17.03
C THR A 355 -9.22 17.22 16.56
N VAL A 356 -9.90 18.26 16.08
CA VAL A 356 -11.24 18.17 15.48
C VAL A 356 -11.20 18.81 14.11
N PHE A 357 -11.75 18.15 13.10
CA PHE A 357 -11.79 18.64 11.72
C PHE A 357 -12.94 17.99 10.93
N SER A 358 -13.36 18.63 9.85
CA SER A 358 -14.35 18.08 8.92
C SER A 358 -13.69 17.11 7.92
N GLU A 359 -14.45 16.14 7.37
CA GLU A 359 -13.96 15.11 6.44
C GLU A 359 -13.10 15.66 5.28
N ASN A 360 -13.38 16.90 4.84
CA ASN A 360 -12.78 17.55 3.67
C ASN A 360 -11.98 18.80 4.04
N ASP A 361 -11.39 18.83 5.24
CA ASP A 361 -10.54 19.94 5.65
C ASP A 361 -9.33 20.09 4.70
N GLY A 362 -9.24 21.24 4.04
CA GLY A 362 -8.16 21.64 3.12
C GLY A 362 -8.03 20.85 1.81
N LEU A 363 -8.04 19.52 1.86
CA LEU A 363 -7.89 18.62 0.71
C LEU A 363 -9.24 18.22 0.14
N GLY A 364 -9.49 18.60 -1.12
CA GLY A 364 -10.69 18.16 -1.83
C GLY A 364 -11.97 18.89 -1.42
N ALA A 365 -11.87 20.08 -0.80
CA ALA A 365 -13.03 20.95 -0.54
C ALA A 365 -13.85 21.23 -1.83
N SER A 366 -13.20 21.19 -3.00
CA SER A 366 -13.84 21.32 -4.32
C SER A 366 -14.55 20.05 -4.82
N LEU A 367 -14.40 18.92 -4.12
CA LEU A 367 -14.98 17.61 -4.47
C LEU A 367 -16.20 17.26 -3.60
N VAL A 368 -16.68 18.22 -2.81
CA VAL A 368 -17.78 18.02 -1.87
C VAL A 368 -19.11 18.26 -2.57
N ASP A 369 -20.04 17.33 -2.36
CA ASP A 369 -21.45 17.54 -2.69
C ASP A 369 -22.03 18.54 -1.67
N GLU A 370 -22.27 19.79 -2.11
CA GLU A 370 -22.74 20.91 -1.26
C GLU A 370 -24.01 20.58 -0.47
N GLN A 371 -24.74 19.54 -0.85
CA GLN A 371 -26.03 19.18 -0.26
C GLN A 371 -25.92 18.31 1.00
N LYS A 372 -24.75 17.72 1.31
CA LYS A 372 -24.58 16.86 2.50
C LYS A 372 -23.62 17.48 3.51
N GLN A 373 -24.06 17.65 4.75
CA GLN A 373 -23.18 18.08 5.83
C GLN A 373 -22.03 17.07 5.99
N PRO A 374 -20.77 17.54 5.99
CA PRO A 374 -19.61 16.66 6.12
C PRO A 374 -19.58 16.04 7.52
N SER A 375 -19.11 14.80 7.62
CA SER A 375 -18.81 14.23 8.94
C SER A 375 -17.68 15.00 9.61
N VAL A 376 -17.76 15.12 10.93
CA VAL A 376 -16.70 15.71 11.75
C VAL A 376 -15.96 14.59 12.46
N PHE A 377 -14.64 14.67 12.49
CA PHE A 377 -13.79 13.69 13.16
C PHE A 377 -13.14 14.33 14.39
N VAL A 378 -13.16 13.61 15.50
CA VAL A 378 -12.38 13.92 16.71
C VAL A 378 -11.28 12.88 16.82
N VAL A 379 -10.03 13.30 16.84
CA VAL A 379 -8.86 12.42 16.91
C VAL A 379 -8.11 12.72 18.20
N TYR A 380 -7.96 11.71 19.04
CA TYR A 380 -7.05 11.74 20.19
C TYR A 380 -5.77 10.99 19.84
N ARG A 381 -4.63 11.59 20.14
CA ARG A 381 -3.33 10.94 20.03
C ARG A 381 -2.52 11.18 21.28
N ARG A 382 -1.90 10.13 21.80
CA ARG A 382 -0.86 10.21 22.83
C ARG A 382 0.44 9.73 22.24
N SER A 383 1.44 10.60 22.17
CA SER A 383 2.79 10.25 21.72
C SER A 383 3.63 9.67 22.86
N MET A 384 4.75 9.01 22.54
CA MET A 384 5.75 8.67 23.55
C MET A 384 6.22 9.91 24.32
N SER A 385 6.52 9.75 25.61
CA SER A 385 7.17 10.81 26.39
C SER A 385 8.61 11.03 25.90
N GLU A 386 9.16 12.24 26.06
CA GLU A 386 10.56 12.52 25.73
C GLU A 386 11.54 11.58 26.48
N LYS A 387 11.21 11.16 27.71
CA LYS A 387 12.02 10.23 28.49
C LYS A 387 12.04 8.84 27.83
N SER A 388 10.86 8.27 27.57
CA SER A 388 10.73 6.96 26.92
C SER A 388 11.36 6.96 25.53
N PHE A 389 11.19 8.06 24.79
CA PHE A 389 11.81 8.20 23.48
C PHE A 389 13.33 8.27 23.57
N ALA A 390 13.89 9.04 24.51
CA ALA A 390 15.33 9.09 24.72
C ALA A 390 15.92 7.74 25.13
N GLU A 391 15.21 6.96 25.95
CA GLU A 391 15.59 5.59 26.31
C GLU A 391 15.58 4.65 25.09
N ALA A 392 14.54 4.72 24.24
CA ALA A 392 14.47 3.94 23.01
C ALA A 392 15.61 4.28 22.03
N ILE A 393 15.99 5.56 21.91
CA ILE A 393 17.15 5.97 21.08
C ILE A 393 18.46 5.41 21.63
N LYS A 394 18.67 5.42 22.95
CA LYS A 394 19.88 4.83 23.56
C LYS A 394 19.95 3.33 23.27
N GLN A 395 18.84 2.62 23.42
CA GLN A 395 18.77 1.19 23.09
C GLN A 395 19.05 0.94 21.62
N LEU A 396 18.51 1.77 20.72
CA LEU A 396 18.75 1.67 19.28
C LEU A 396 20.25 1.79 18.95
N ILE A 397 20.95 2.79 19.51
CA ILE A 397 22.39 3.01 19.28
C ILE A 397 23.23 1.86 19.86
N GLN A 398 22.80 1.29 20.98
CA GLN A 398 23.50 0.17 21.65
C GLN A 398 23.23 -1.18 21.00
N SER A 399 22.20 -1.29 20.18
CA SER A 399 21.84 -2.49 19.42
C SER A 399 22.56 -2.53 18.07
N ASP A 400 22.61 -3.71 17.43
CA ASP A 400 23.06 -3.86 16.04
C ASP A 400 21.93 -3.48 15.05
N ALA A 401 21.31 -2.30 15.26
CA ALA A 401 20.25 -1.80 14.39
C ALA A 401 20.77 -1.47 12.99
N SER A 402 19.90 -1.57 11.98
CA SER A 402 20.29 -1.18 10.62
C SER A 402 20.59 0.33 10.53
N GLU A 403 21.54 0.69 9.68
CA GLU A 403 21.85 2.10 9.38
C GLU A 403 20.60 2.88 8.95
N SER A 404 19.73 2.24 8.15
CA SER A 404 18.47 2.82 7.69
C SER A 404 17.53 3.22 8.83
N THR A 405 17.47 2.41 9.89
CA THR A 405 16.67 2.66 11.10
C THR A 405 17.31 3.73 11.97
N LEU A 406 18.64 3.71 12.14
CA LEU A 406 19.35 4.72 12.90
C LEU A 406 19.22 6.12 12.27
N LEU A 407 19.26 6.20 10.94
CA LEU A 407 19.06 7.42 10.15
C LEU A 407 17.69 8.09 10.38
N MET A 408 16.66 7.32 10.73
CA MET A 408 15.33 7.86 11.03
C MET A 408 15.39 8.89 12.16
N PHE A 409 16.33 8.69 13.08
CA PHE A 409 16.50 9.51 14.26
C PHE A 409 17.74 10.40 14.21
N GLN A 410 18.27 10.67 13.00
CA GLN A 410 19.44 11.52 12.80
C GLN A 410 19.37 12.88 13.51
N GLN A 411 18.17 13.45 13.65
CA GLN A 411 17.96 14.71 14.34
C GLN A 411 18.28 14.63 15.85
N ARG A 412 18.45 13.44 16.42
CA ARG A 412 18.80 13.23 17.84
C ARG A 412 20.27 12.85 18.05
N TRP A 413 21.03 12.61 16.98
CA TRP A 413 22.42 12.15 17.09
C TRP A 413 23.33 13.15 17.82
N TYR A 414 23.04 14.46 17.74
CA TYR A 414 23.81 15.49 18.46
C TYR A 414 23.79 15.32 19.98
N ARG A 415 22.83 14.56 20.53
CA ARG A 415 22.76 14.24 21.97
C ARG A 415 23.64 13.06 22.36
N TYR A 416 24.12 12.30 21.38
CA TYR A 416 24.88 11.06 21.54
C TYR A 416 26.08 10.97 20.57
N PRO A 417 26.90 12.05 20.41
CA PRO A 417 27.89 12.11 19.35
C PRO A 417 28.96 11.00 19.47
N GLU A 418 29.42 10.72 20.68
CA GLU A 418 30.41 9.67 20.94
C GLU A 418 29.87 8.27 20.62
N GLN A 419 28.64 7.96 21.06
CA GLN A 419 28.05 6.64 20.81
C GLN A 419 27.74 6.44 19.32
N ILE A 420 27.33 7.50 18.62
CA ILE A 420 27.13 7.46 17.16
C ILE A 420 28.46 7.24 16.43
N GLY A 421 29.53 7.91 16.87
CA GLY A 421 30.88 7.68 16.34
C GLY A 421 31.30 6.21 16.50
N GLN A 422 31.22 5.68 17.72
CA GLN A 422 31.54 4.27 18.02
C GLN A 422 30.68 3.29 17.21
N PHE A 423 29.39 3.59 17.03
CA PHE A 423 28.50 2.77 16.22
C PHE A 423 29.00 2.67 14.76
N PHE A 424 29.37 3.80 14.15
CA PHE A 424 29.82 3.84 12.75
C PHE A 424 31.30 3.47 12.54
N GLU A 425 32.09 3.41 13.61
CA GLU A 425 33.40 2.75 13.60
C GLU A 425 33.24 1.23 13.47
N LYS A 426 32.26 0.63 14.16
CA LYS A 426 31.93 -0.80 14.06
C LYS A 426 31.16 -1.14 12.78
N HIS A 427 30.26 -0.26 12.35
CA HIS A 427 29.37 -0.45 11.20
C HIS A 427 29.61 0.65 10.17
N HIS A 428 30.49 0.43 9.20
CA HIS A 428 30.82 1.47 8.23
C HIS A 428 29.58 1.98 7.47
N PRO A 429 29.34 3.31 7.44
CA PRO A 429 28.16 3.85 6.77
C PRO A 429 28.16 3.63 5.27
N THR A 430 27.01 3.22 4.75
CA THR A 430 26.76 2.92 3.34
C THR A 430 25.86 3.95 2.66
N HIS A 431 25.14 4.79 3.43
CA HIS A 431 24.26 5.81 2.89
C HIS A 431 24.92 7.20 2.86
N PRO A 432 24.69 7.99 1.78
CA PRO A 432 25.21 9.35 1.70
C PRO A 432 24.62 10.27 2.78
N ASP A 433 23.36 10.05 3.16
CA ASP A 433 22.72 10.82 4.24
C ASP A 433 23.42 10.61 5.58
N THR A 434 23.90 9.40 5.88
CA THR A 434 24.64 9.12 7.11
C THR A 434 25.94 9.90 7.17
N TRP A 435 26.73 9.83 6.10
CA TRP A 435 27.98 10.59 6.02
C TRP A 435 27.73 12.10 6.07
N LEU A 436 26.64 12.59 5.49
CA LEU A 436 26.26 14.00 5.60
C LEU A 436 25.92 14.39 7.05
N GLN A 437 25.26 13.53 7.82
CA GLN A 437 24.98 13.80 9.24
C GLN A 437 26.22 13.69 10.11
N LEU A 438 27.09 12.72 9.85
CA LEU A 438 28.40 12.64 10.51
C LEU A 438 29.22 13.91 10.25
N ALA A 439 29.22 14.41 9.01
CA ALA A 439 29.87 15.69 8.67
C ALA A 439 29.30 16.86 9.50
N ARG A 440 27.98 16.91 9.71
CA ARG A 440 27.34 17.92 10.57
C ARG A 440 27.71 17.78 12.03
N LEU A 441 27.83 16.55 12.54
CA LEU A 441 28.25 16.30 13.93
C LEU A 441 29.69 16.76 14.16
N HIS A 442 30.60 16.46 13.22
CA HIS A 442 32.01 16.81 13.34
C HIS A 442 32.29 18.29 13.05
N LYS A 443 31.41 19.00 12.35
CA LYS A 443 31.63 20.38 11.86
C LYS A 443 32.29 21.32 12.88
N THR A 444 31.86 21.27 14.14
CA THR A 444 32.36 22.17 15.20
C THR A 444 33.57 21.60 15.96
N SER A 445 33.64 20.29 16.14
CA SER A 445 34.68 19.63 16.94
C SER A 445 35.91 19.23 16.15
N ASP A 446 35.73 18.81 14.90
CA ASP A 446 36.76 18.30 13.99
C ASP A 446 36.39 18.64 12.53
N PRO A 447 36.76 19.84 12.04
CA PRO A 447 36.44 20.28 10.69
C PRO A 447 37.06 19.40 9.59
N GLU A 448 38.22 18.78 9.84
CA GLU A 448 38.87 17.89 8.86
C GLU A 448 38.07 16.59 8.70
N ALA A 449 37.65 15.96 9.80
CA ALA A 449 36.75 14.82 9.76
C ALA A 449 35.41 15.18 9.11
N ALA A 450 34.90 16.40 9.34
CA ALA A 450 33.68 16.88 8.69
C ALA A 450 33.83 16.97 7.16
N ILE A 451 34.95 17.52 6.67
CA ILE A 451 35.26 17.57 5.24
C ILE A 451 35.36 16.14 4.67
N GLN A 452 36.09 15.23 5.33
CA GLN A 452 36.21 13.85 4.86
C GLN A 452 34.86 13.12 4.80
N ALA A 453 34.02 13.29 5.81
CA ALA A 453 32.66 12.76 5.81
C ALA A 453 31.81 13.35 4.68
N LEU A 454 31.90 14.66 4.42
CA LEU A 454 31.20 15.30 3.31
C LEU A 454 31.68 14.81 1.93
N LEU A 455 32.98 14.55 1.77
CA LEU A 455 33.55 13.95 0.56
C LEU A 455 33.01 12.53 0.33
N LYS A 456 32.93 11.72 1.39
CA LYS A 456 32.32 10.38 1.36
C LYS A 456 30.83 10.44 1.01
N ALA A 457 30.10 11.36 1.63
CA ALA A 457 28.68 11.61 1.32
C ALA A 457 28.49 11.96 -0.16
N THR A 458 29.31 12.87 -0.68
CA THR A 458 29.28 13.31 -2.08
C THR A 458 29.61 12.16 -3.04
N ALA A 459 30.61 11.34 -2.71
CA ALA A 459 30.96 10.18 -3.52
C ALA A 459 29.79 9.18 -3.62
N LEU A 460 29.21 8.78 -2.49
CA LEU A 460 28.08 7.85 -2.46
C LEU A 460 26.83 8.44 -3.11
N GLN A 461 26.57 9.74 -2.95
CA GLN A 461 25.44 10.43 -3.58
C GLN A 461 25.54 10.39 -5.10
N ARG A 462 26.74 10.55 -5.66
CA ARG A 462 26.96 10.50 -7.11
C ARG A 462 26.93 9.08 -7.66
N ILE A 463 27.39 8.11 -6.88
CA ILE A 463 27.31 6.68 -7.22
C ILE A 463 25.84 6.23 -7.25
N THR A 464 25.09 6.49 -6.18
CA THR A 464 23.69 6.06 -6.06
C THR A 464 22.72 6.95 -6.85
N ALA A 465 23.14 8.15 -7.24
CA ALA A 465 22.33 9.23 -7.83
C ALA A 465 21.10 9.61 -6.99
N GLN A 466 21.22 9.57 -5.67
CA GLN A 466 20.22 10.11 -4.77
C GLN A 466 20.19 11.65 -4.90
N GLN A 467 19.08 12.21 -5.39
CA GLN A 467 18.98 13.65 -5.67
C GLN A 467 18.74 14.50 -4.43
N SER A 468 18.20 13.92 -3.35
CA SER A 468 17.71 14.63 -2.16
C SER A 468 18.78 15.43 -1.39
N ALA A 469 20.05 15.04 -1.44
CA ALA A 469 21.08 15.58 -0.57
C ALA A 469 21.90 16.75 -1.16
N ASN A 470 21.76 17.06 -2.46
CA ASN A 470 22.70 17.95 -3.17
C ASN A 470 22.74 19.38 -2.59
N THR A 471 21.58 20.00 -2.34
CA THR A 471 21.52 21.37 -1.78
C THR A 471 22.08 21.43 -0.36
N SER A 472 21.79 20.42 0.47
CA SER A 472 22.32 20.34 1.83
C SER A 472 23.83 20.13 1.86
N MET A 473 24.37 19.31 0.96
CA MET A 473 25.80 19.08 0.82
C MET A 473 26.53 20.33 0.37
N LYS A 474 26.00 21.07 -0.62
CA LYS A 474 26.58 22.34 -1.08
C LYS A 474 26.63 23.39 0.03
N LYS A 475 25.52 23.56 0.76
CA LYS A 475 25.48 24.48 1.91
C LYS A 475 26.53 24.10 2.97
N LEU A 476 26.65 22.81 3.29
CA LEU A 476 27.65 22.36 4.25
C LEU A 476 29.09 22.53 3.73
N ALA A 477 29.31 22.34 2.43
CA ALA A 477 30.60 22.58 1.78
C ALA A 477 31.03 24.05 1.92
N GLU A 478 30.13 24.98 1.63
CA GLU A 478 30.35 26.43 1.82
C GLU A 478 30.67 26.76 3.29
N GLU A 479 29.90 26.19 4.22
CA GLU A 479 30.11 26.35 5.66
C GLU A 479 31.45 25.76 6.17
N LEU A 480 32.03 24.80 5.45
CA LEU A 480 33.33 24.20 5.73
C LEU A 480 34.48 24.84 4.93
N GLY A 481 34.21 25.90 4.16
CA GLY A 481 35.22 26.63 3.39
C GLY A 481 35.64 25.93 2.09
N MET A 482 34.82 25.03 1.55
CA MET A 482 35.07 24.38 0.25
C MET A 482 34.48 25.22 -0.88
N GLU A 483 35.29 25.61 -1.87
CA GLU A 483 34.82 26.37 -3.04
C GLU A 483 33.85 25.56 -3.91
N GLU A 484 34.15 24.29 -4.17
CA GLU A 484 33.29 23.37 -4.92
C GLU A 484 33.37 21.94 -4.39
N LEU A 485 32.26 21.21 -4.50
CA LEU A 485 32.24 19.76 -4.28
C LEU A 485 32.95 19.02 -5.44
N PRO A 486 33.77 17.98 -5.16
CA PRO A 486 34.52 17.30 -6.20
C PRO A 486 33.68 16.65 -7.29
N LYS A 487 34.06 16.91 -8.55
CA LYS A 487 33.45 16.34 -9.76
C LYS A 487 33.99 14.95 -10.12
N GLN A 488 34.99 14.44 -9.42
CA GLN A 488 35.47 13.06 -9.53
C GLN A 488 35.69 12.48 -8.13
N ILE A 489 35.53 11.18 -7.96
CA ILE A 489 35.73 10.50 -6.68
C ILE A 489 37.19 10.07 -6.61
N SER A 490 37.94 10.58 -5.64
CA SER A 490 39.38 10.24 -5.52
C SER A 490 39.57 8.78 -5.11
N ASP A 491 40.68 8.14 -5.53
CA ASP A 491 40.97 6.75 -5.14
C ASP A 491 41.13 6.59 -3.61
N ALA A 492 41.60 7.63 -2.92
CA ALA A 492 41.62 7.70 -1.46
C ALA A 492 40.21 7.63 -0.87
N THR A 493 39.24 8.36 -1.43
CA THR A 493 37.84 8.31 -1.01
C THR A 493 37.23 6.93 -1.25
N ILE A 494 37.48 6.31 -2.42
CA ILE A 494 37.01 4.95 -2.74
C ILE A 494 37.51 3.94 -1.70
N THR A 495 38.80 4.02 -1.40
CA THR A 495 39.46 3.14 -0.42
C THR A 495 38.91 3.37 0.99
N SER A 496 38.73 4.64 1.39
CA SER A 496 38.21 5.01 2.72
C SER A 496 36.73 4.67 2.96
N LEU A 497 35.97 4.43 1.87
CA LEU A 497 34.59 3.94 1.91
C LEU A 497 34.52 2.41 1.98
N GLY A 498 35.65 1.71 1.86
CA GLY A 498 35.68 0.25 1.81
C GLY A 498 34.98 -0.33 0.57
N LEU A 499 34.86 0.44 -0.52
CA LEU A 499 34.17 -0.03 -1.72
C LEU A 499 34.99 -1.09 -2.45
N ASN A 500 34.30 -2.10 -2.97
CA ASN A 500 34.94 -3.16 -3.73
C ASN A 500 35.51 -2.63 -5.05
N LYS A 501 36.70 -3.10 -5.43
CA LYS A 501 37.38 -2.75 -6.70
C LYS A 501 37.57 -3.99 -7.55
N LEU A 502 37.18 -3.92 -8.82
CA LEU A 502 37.44 -4.96 -9.84
C LEU A 502 37.97 -4.29 -11.12
N THR A 503 39.12 -3.64 -10.98
CA THR A 503 39.72 -2.77 -12.02
C THR A 503 40.53 -3.53 -13.06
N SER A 504 40.98 -4.74 -12.76
CA SER A 504 41.75 -5.65 -13.63
C SER A 504 41.05 -7.01 -13.75
N PRO A 505 41.41 -7.84 -14.74
CA PRO A 505 40.96 -9.22 -14.79
C PRO A 505 41.20 -9.96 -13.48
N GLY A 506 40.22 -10.73 -13.03
CA GLY A 506 40.21 -11.37 -11.72
C GLY A 506 38.79 -11.71 -11.26
N GLU A 507 38.69 -12.19 -10.04
CA GLU A 507 37.43 -12.60 -9.41
C GLU A 507 37.18 -11.81 -8.12
N LEU A 508 35.91 -11.52 -7.86
CA LEU A 508 35.43 -10.87 -6.66
C LEU A 508 34.19 -11.62 -6.17
N GLU A 509 34.22 -12.10 -4.94
CA GLU A 509 33.07 -12.71 -4.28
C GLU A 509 32.43 -11.72 -3.32
N LEU A 510 31.11 -11.64 -3.34
CA LEU A 510 30.32 -10.70 -2.53
C LEU A 510 29.20 -11.44 -1.81
N MET A 511 28.92 -11.00 -0.58
CA MET A 511 27.72 -11.37 0.16
C MET A 511 26.78 -10.17 0.18
N LEU A 512 25.55 -10.36 -0.29
CA LEU A 512 24.48 -9.35 -0.28
C LEU A 512 23.36 -9.80 0.66
N SER A 513 22.85 -8.92 1.51
CA SER A 513 21.57 -9.12 2.20
C SER A 513 20.39 -8.71 1.31
N ASP A 514 19.18 -9.12 1.66
CA ASP A 514 17.92 -8.73 0.99
C ASP A 514 17.75 -7.22 0.78
N ASP A 515 18.17 -6.42 1.77
CA ASP A 515 18.13 -4.97 1.77
C ASP A 515 19.47 -4.32 1.38
N GLY A 516 20.48 -5.15 1.13
CA GLY A 516 21.86 -4.74 0.89
C GLY A 516 22.11 -4.26 -0.53
N GLN A 517 23.17 -3.47 -0.68
CA GLN A 517 23.64 -3.01 -1.97
C GLN A 517 25.16 -3.17 -2.04
N ALA A 518 25.66 -3.72 -3.16
CA ALA A 518 27.09 -3.73 -3.44
C ALA A 518 27.41 -2.70 -4.52
N ILE A 519 28.35 -1.81 -4.18
CA ILE A 519 28.96 -0.85 -5.09
C ILE A 519 30.34 -1.39 -5.47
N ILE A 520 30.57 -1.56 -6.77
CA ILE A 520 31.86 -2.02 -7.31
C ILE A 520 32.43 -0.97 -8.26
N TYR A 521 33.67 -0.57 -8.03
CA TYR A 521 34.44 0.27 -8.93
C TYR A 521 35.13 -0.58 -10.01
N LEU A 522 34.80 -0.32 -11.29
CA LEU A 522 35.34 -1.05 -12.43
C LEU A 522 36.54 -0.35 -13.08
N GLY A 523 36.92 0.83 -12.61
CA GLY A 523 38.07 1.60 -13.12
C GLY A 523 37.66 2.80 -13.96
N GLU A 524 38.67 3.44 -14.54
CA GLU A 524 38.52 4.68 -15.31
C GLU A 524 38.70 4.43 -16.81
N ARG A 525 37.86 5.06 -17.63
CA ARG A 525 37.92 4.98 -19.10
C ARG A 525 37.54 6.31 -19.73
N LYS A 526 38.45 6.90 -20.51
CA LYS A 526 38.25 8.19 -21.20
C LYS A 526 37.75 9.29 -20.23
N ASP A 527 38.45 9.45 -19.10
CA ASP A 527 38.13 10.42 -18.04
C ASP A 527 36.76 10.21 -17.37
N ARG A 528 36.24 8.97 -17.41
CA ARG A 528 35.00 8.57 -16.76
C ARG A 528 35.22 7.37 -15.86
N GLN A 529 34.74 7.48 -14.63
CA GLN A 529 34.74 6.39 -13.67
C GLN A 529 33.56 5.45 -13.95
N THR A 530 33.83 4.16 -14.13
CA THR A 530 32.79 3.16 -14.39
C THR A 530 32.46 2.41 -13.10
N TRP A 531 31.17 2.32 -12.81
CA TRP A 531 30.64 1.76 -11.58
C TRP A 531 29.58 0.72 -11.88
N LEU A 532 29.49 -0.25 -10.99
CA LEU A 532 28.48 -1.29 -10.98
C LEU A 532 27.77 -1.29 -9.64
N LEU A 533 26.45 -1.31 -9.68
CA LEU A 533 25.58 -1.34 -8.52
C LEU A 533 24.69 -2.57 -8.58
N LEU A 534 24.77 -3.39 -7.54
CA LEU A 534 24.05 -4.65 -7.43
C LEU A 534 23.09 -4.56 -6.25
N THR A 535 21.81 -4.78 -6.49
CA THR A 535 20.77 -4.73 -5.46
C THR A 535 19.82 -5.90 -5.67
N PRO A 536 19.64 -6.80 -4.69
CA PRO A 536 18.54 -7.74 -4.70
C PRO A 536 17.23 -6.95 -4.81
N ALA A 537 16.41 -7.32 -5.78
CA ALA A 537 15.11 -6.69 -5.97
C ALA A 537 14.04 -7.72 -5.62
N PRO A 538 13.08 -7.40 -4.74
CA PRO A 538 11.91 -8.24 -4.60
C PRO A 538 11.15 -8.24 -5.93
N LYS A 539 10.94 -9.41 -6.52
CA LYS A 539 10.07 -9.54 -7.69
C LYS A 539 8.64 -9.59 -7.20
N ARG A 540 7.85 -8.58 -7.57
CA ARG A 540 6.45 -8.46 -7.13
C ARG A 540 5.65 -9.67 -7.59
N GLY A 541 5.00 -10.34 -6.64
CA GLY A 541 4.09 -11.45 -6.91
C GLY A 541 4.75 -12.78 -7.30
N SER A 542 6.03 -12.99 -6.99
CA SER A 542 6.73 -14.26 -7.27
C SER A 542 7.28 -14.96 -6.01
N GLY A 543 6.71 -14.68 -4.84
CA GLY A 543 7.10 -15.31 -3.58
C GLY A 543 8.59 -15.16 -3.23
N ALA A 544 9.27 -16.29 -3.05
CA ALA A 544 10.66 -16.38 -2.60
C ALA A 544 11.69 -15.89 -3.62
N GLU A 545 11.37 -15.73 -4.90
CA GLU A 545 12.36 -15.30 -5.92
C GLU A 545 12.91 -13.91 -5.62
N ARG A 546 14.22 -13.74 -5.88
CA ARG A 546 14.96 -12.51 -5.59
C ARG A 546 15.85 -12.16 -6.77
N PRO A 547 15.33 -11.55 -7.85
CA PRO A 547 16.18 -11.15 -8.97
C PRO A 547 17.20 -10.10 -8.58
N LEU A 548 18.27 -10.01 -9.38
CA LEU A 548 19.31 -9.02 -9.20
C LEU A 548 19.03 -7.79 -10.08
N ARG A 549 18.81 -6.63 -9.46
CA ARG A 549 18.85 -5.35 -10.17
C ARG A 549 20.30 -4.91 -10.32
N ILE A 550 20.71 -4.72 -11.57
CA ILE A 550 22.06 -4.34 -11.96
C ILE A 550 22.02 -2.96 -12.59
N GLN A 551 22.75 -2.01 -12.04
CA GLN A 551 22.92 -0.69 -12.63
C GLN A 551 24.38 -0.47 -12.99
N THR A 552 24.65 -0.18 -14.25
CA THR A 552 25.98 0.24 -14.71
C THR A 552 25.92 1.73 -15.01
N PHE A 553 26.88 2.49 -14.50
CA PHE A 553 26.94 3.91 -14.83
C PHE A 553 28.36 4.45 -14.94
N GLN A 554 28.50 5.52 -15.70
CA GLN A 554 29.75 6.24 -15.90
C GLN A 554 29.64 7.65 -15.33
N LEU A 555 30.56 8.01 -14.45
CA LEU A 555 30.68 9.36 -13.89
C LEU A 555 31.79 10.12 -14.64
N GLY A 556 31.42 11.13 -15.42
CA GLY A 556 32.35 12.08 -16.03
C GLY A 556 32.20 13.51 -15.50
N LYS A 557 32.95 14.45 -16.08
CA LYS A 557 32.80 15.90 -15.85
C LYS A 557 31.46 16.43 -16.42
N GLY A 558 30.36 16.13 -15.73
CA GLY A 558 29.02 16.66 -16.04
C GLY A 558 28.10 15.75 -16.85
N VAL A 559 28.54 14.56 -17.26
CA VAL A 559 27.68 13.56 -17.93
C VAL A 559 27.62 12.31 -17.07
N THR A 560 26.41 11.90 -16.73
CA THR A 560 26.12 10.58 -16.15
C THR A 560 25.36 9.77 -17.19
N SER A 561 25.92 8.63 -17.59
CA SER A 561 25.16 7.61 -18.33
C SER A 561 24.85 6.48 -17.37
N ARG A 562 23.59 6.04 -17.33
CA ARG A 562 23.15 4.94 -16.46
C ARG A 562 22.32 3.97 -17.28
N SER A 563 22.65 2.69 -17.21
CA SER A 563 21.80 1.59 -17.64
C SER A 563 21.30 0.84 -16.41
N THR A 564 20.08 0.32 -16.46
CA THR A 564 19.48 -0.50 -15.40
C THR A 564 18.77 -1.67 -16.05
N GLN A 565 18.93 -2.85 -15.45
CA GLN A 565 18.24 -4.07 -15.83
C GLN A 565 18.02 -4.90 -14.57
N THR A 566 17.01 -5.77 -14.59
CA THR A 566 16.73 -6.71 -13.50
C THR A 566 16.71 -8.10 -14.10
N VAL A 567 17.57 -8.99 -13.60
CA VAL A 567 17.84 -10.30 -14.21
C VAL A 567 18.15 -11.37 -13.16
N GLY A 568 18.00 -12.63 -13.56
CA GLY A 568 18.32 -13.80 -12.74
C GLY A 568 17.41 -13.97 -11.54
N ASP A 569 17.78 -14.92 -10.68
CA ASP A 569 17.18 -15.15 -9.37
C ASP A 569 18.30 -15.58 -8.42
N LEU A 570 18.44 -14.86 -7.31
CA LEU A 570 19.50 -15.04 -6.33
C LEU A 570 19.23 -16.22 -5.40
N THR A 571 18.00 -16.73 -5.36
CA THR A 571 17.63 -17.89 -4.53
C THR A 571 18.01 -19.22 -5.16
N THR A 572 18.35 -19.21 -6.45
CA THR A 572 18.79 -20.37 -7.21
C THR A 572 20.25 -20.21 -7.64
N GLU A 573 20.95 -21.34 -7.79
CA GLU A 573 22.30 -21.32 -8.37
C GLU A 573 22.21 -21.02 -9.86
N GLN A 574 22.88 -19.95 -10.28
CA GLN A 574 22.90 -19.53 -11.68
C GLN A 574 24.33 -19.21 -12.10
N GLU A 575 24.88 -20.03 -12.99
CA GLU A 575 26.24 -19.85 -13.54
C GLU A 575 26.43 -18.53 -14.28
N ARG A 576 25.33 -17.92 -14.77
CA ARG A 576 25.38 -16.65 -15.50
C ARG A 576 24.07 -15.86 -15.36
N ILE A 577 23.99 -15.02 -14.34
CA ILE A 577 22.92 -14.01 -14.19
C ILE A 577 23.06 -12.92 -15.24
N TYR A 578 24.29 -12.44 -15.43
CA TYR A 578 24.57 -11.30 -16.29
C TYR A 578 25.94 -11.40 -16.94
N ALA A 579 26.04 -10.88 -18.15
CA ALA A 579 27.31 -10.66 -18.80
C ALA A 579 27.31 -9.40 -19.65
N THR A 580 28.43 -8.67 -19.60
CA THR A 580 28.62 -7.45 -20.38
C THR A 580 30.07 -7.23 -20.72
N ARG A 581 30.34 -6.32 -21.66
CA ARG A 581 31.69 -5.85 -21.93
C ARG A 581 32.07 -4.78 -20.90
N ALA A 582 33.10 -5.02 -20.11
CA ALA A 582 33.67 -4.03 -19.19
C ALA A 582 34.66 -3.09 -19.91
N GLY A 583 35.27 -3.54 -21.00
CA GLY A 583 36.32 -2.85 -21.74
C GLY A 583 36.27 -3.11 -23.25
N LYS A 584 37.28 -2.64 -24.00
CA LYS A 584 37.42 -2.99 -25.43
C LYS A 584 37.71 -4.49 -25.58
N ASN A 585 38.50 -5.03 -24.64
CA ASN A 585 38.95 -6.42 -24.59
C ASN A 585 38.63 -7.06 -23.24
N ASP A 586 37.62 -6.58 -22.50
CA ASP A 586 37.29 -7.14 -21.19
C ASP A 586 35.82 -7.50 -21.13
N SER A 587 35.51 -8.65 -20.50
CA SER A 587 34.14 -9.04 -20.17
C SER A 587 33.96 -9.14 -18.65
N LEU A 588 32.75 -8.87 -18.19
CA LEU A 588 32.32 -9.08 -16.81
C LEU A 588 31.17 -10.08 -16.82
N ASN A 589 31.31 -11.16 -16.07
CA ASN A 589 30.28 -12.14 -15.80
C ASN A 589 29.88 -12.08 -14.32
N ILE A 590 28.59 -12.22 -14.04
CA ILE A 590 28.05 -12.31 -12.68
C ILE A 590 27.27 -13.62 -12.55
N SER A 591 27.58 -14.39 -11.52
CA SER A 591 26.87 -15.62 -11.14
C SER A 591 26.37 -15.54 -9.70
N SER A 592 25.34 -16.33 -9.36
CA SER A 592 24.84 -16.49 -8.00
C SER A 592 25.03 -17.91 -7.51
N VAL A 593 25.31 -18.01 -6.21
CA VAL A 593 25.24 -19.24 -5.44
C VAL A 593 24.33 -18.96 -4.23
N PRO A 594 23.35 -19.83 -3.92
CA PRO A 594 22.54 -19.68 -2.71
C PRO A 594 23.44 -19.62 -1.47
N ALA A 595 23.18 -18.68 -0.58
CA ALA A 595 23.87 -18.65 0.71
C ALA A 595 23.20 -19.63 1.69
N PRO A 596 23.95 -20.18 2.66
CA PRO A 596 23.37 -21.01 3.72
C PRO A 596 22.49 -20.21 4.69
N GLU A 597 22.67 -18.88 4.75
CA GLU A 597 21.89 -18.00 5.63
C GLU A 597 20.69 -17.42 4.87
N PRO A 598 19.46 -17.53 5.42
CA PRO A 598 18.27 -16.91 4.83
C PRO A 598 18.45 -15.40 4.61
N GLY A 599 17.95 -14.90 3.48
CA GLY A 599 18.02 -13.47 3.13
C GLY A 599 19.43 -12.97 2.80
N ARG A 600 20.39 -13.87 2.55
CA ARG A 600 21.71 -13.55 2.03
C ARG A 600 21.99 -14.26 0.72
N TYR A 601 22.76 -13.61 -0.14
CA TYR A 601 23.06 -14.05 -1.49
C TYR A 601 24.55 -13.95 -1.75
N ARG A 602 25.15 -15.04 -2.22
CA ARG A 602 26.55 -15.04 -2.64
C ARG A 602 26.61 -14.76 -4.14
N LEU A 603 27.31 -13.70 -4.51
CA LEU A 603 27.60 -13.36 -5.89
C LEU A 603 29.07 -13.59 -6.20
N LYS A 604 29.36 -14.11 -7.38
CA LYS A 604 30.71 -14.15 -7.94
C LYS A 604 30.77 -13.30 -9.20
N LEU A 605 31.69 -12.35 -9.19
CA LEU A 605 31.97 -11.47 -10.32
C LEU A 605 33.31 -11.89 -10.91
N GLN A 606 33.32 -12.22 -12.19
CA GLN A 606 34.54 -12.57 -12.91
C GLN A 606 34.76 -11.57 -14.04
N ARG A 607 35.89 -10.87 -13.99
CA ARG A 607 36.35 -10.02 -15.09
C ARG A 607 37.44 -10.76 -15.87
N THR A 608 37.22 -10.99 -17.16
CA THR A 608 38.19 -11.68 -18.03
C THR A 608 38.77 -10.72 -19.06
N ALA A 609 40.05 -10.90 -19.38
CA ALA A 609 40.62 -10.37 -20.61
C ALA A 609 40.20 -11.28 -21.77
N ASN A 610 39.70 -10.69 -22.84
CA ASN A 610 39.31 -11.34 -24.09
C ASN A 610 40.39 -11.23 -25.14
#